data_AF-A0AAN9UGE7-F1
#
_entry.id   AF-A0AAN9UGE7-F1
#
_cell.length_a   1.000
_cell.length_b   1.000
_cell.length_c   1.000
_cell.angle_alpha   90.00
_cell.angle_beta   90.00
_cell.angle_gamma   90.00
#
_symmetry.space_group_name_H-M   'P 1'
#
loop_
_entity.id
_entity.type
_entity.pdbx_description
1 polymer ?
#
loop_
_entity_poly.entity_id
_entity_poly.type
_entity_poly.pdbx_seq_one_letter_code
_entity_poly.pdbx_strand_id
1 'polypeptide(L)'
;MAAASPSTPPSGPGSSSASSTTTTQRLPLPSRNPLPLSASQEAQVREIFHEKVRAQCQPEIKAFAECALGRTLSIPFVCRGPHRVMNACMKRNATTAVEDESREEWFAKRQERAKAKLEKEKRKAEQQKFLREWWGLEESEREERLRREAEAKMTRGERIGGFASRDRRRFEEAAAEQGKER
;
A
#
# COMPACT_ATOMS: atom_id res chain seq x y z
N MET A 1 -52.26 -20.81 28.31
CA MET A 1 -52.12 -21.78 27.19
C MET A 1 -52.22 -21.03 25.87
N ALA A 2 -51.32 -21.33 24.92
CA ALA A 2 -51.23 -20.89 23.51
C ALA A 2 -50.97 -19.38 23.26
N ALA A 3 -49.81 -18.89 22.81
CA ALA A 3 -48.95 -19.14 21.63
C ALA A 3 -49.40 -18.41 20.35
N ALA A 4 -48.59 -17.45 19.86
CA ALA A 4 -48.11 -17.34 18.47
C ALA A 4 -47.34 -16.01 18.21
N SER A 5 -46.18 -16.13 17.56
CA SER A 5 -45.27 -15.05 17.12
C SER A 5 -45.60 -14.60 15.66
N PRO A 6 -44.66 -14.00 14.86
CA PRO A 6 -44.73 -12.64 14.31
C PRO A 6 -44.97 -12.61 12.77
N SER A 7 -45.15 -11.42 12.17
CA SER A 7 -45.14 -11.27 10.70
C SER A 7 -44.49 -9.98 10.22
N THR A 8 -43.32 -10.15 9.59
CA THR A 8 -42.65 -9.24 8.66
C THR A 8 -43.28 -9.33 7.26
N PRO A 9 -43.21 -8.28 6.44
CA PRO A 9 -43.16 -8.48 4.99
C PRO A 9 -42.12 -7.53 4.31
N PRO A 10 -41.87 -7.58 2.99
CA PRO A 10 -40.63 -8.14 2.45
C PRO A 10 -39.78 -7.13 1.68
N SER A 11 -38.50 -7.46 1.51
CA SER A 11 -37.61 -6.88 0.52
C SER A 11 -38.03 -7.28 -0.91
N GLY A 12 -38.01 -6.32 -1.84
CA GLY A 12 -38.09 -6.55 -3.28
C GLY A 12 -37.09 -5.66 -4.03
N PRO A 13 -36.52 -6.11 -5.17
CA PRO A 13 -35.22 -5.65 -5.65
C PRO A 13 -35.30 -4.67 -6.83
N GLY A 14 -34.22 -3.90 -7.01
CA GLY A 14 -33.56 -3.81 -8.31
C GLY A 14 -33.79 -2.58 -9.20
N SER A 15 -32.66 -2.04 -9.61
CA SER A 15 -32.36 -1.37 -10.88
C SER A 15 -32.53 0.15 -11.03
N SER A 16 -31.37 0.79 -10.85
CA SER A 16 -30.62 1.50 -11.91
C SER A 16 -31.26 2.73 -12.57
N SER A 17 -30.63 3.88 -12.38
CA SER A 17 -30.38 4.80 -13.49
C SER A 17 -29.06 5.54 -13.29
N ALA A 18 -28.29 5.55 -14.38
CA ALA A 18 -26.95 6.06 -14.52
C ALA A 18 -26.87 7.59 -14.35
N SER A 19 -25.72 8.06 -13.87
CA SER A 19 -25.18 9.37 -14.26
C SER A 19 -23.67 9.32 -14.13
N SER A 20 -23.03 9.23 -15.29
CA SER A 20 -21.59 9.31 -15.49
C SER A 20 -21.13 10.77 -15.46
N THR A 21 -20.34 11.14 -14.45
CA THR A 21 -19.50 12.35 -14.47
C THR A 21 -18.13 12.03 -13.85
N THR A 22 -17.09 12.24 -14.66
CA THR A 22 -15.65 12.31 -14.33
C THR A 22 -15.33 12.34 -12.83
N THR A 23 -15.02 11.17 -12.26
CA THR A 23 -14.55 11.06 -10.88
C THR A 23 -13.24 10.28 -10.92
N THR A 24 -12.13 10.93 -10.53
CA THR A 24 -10.88 10.27 -10.16
C THR A 24 -11.24 9.05 -9.32
N GLN A 25 -10.95 7.83 -9.81
CA GLN A 25 -11.43 6.60 -9.21
C GLN A 25 -11.05 6.55 -7.72
N ARG A 26 -12.01 6.87 -6.83
CA ARG A 26 -11.89 6.57 -5.40
C ARG A 26 -11.76 5.07 -5.32
N LEU A 27 -10.63 4.60 -4.78
CA LEU A 27 -10.49 3.17 -4.51
C LEU A 27 -11.62 2.78 -3.55
N PRO A 28 -12.35 1.69 -3.83
CA PRO A 28 -13.34 1.18 -2.89
C PRO A 28 -12.59 0.68 -1.65
N LEU A 29 -12.58 1.49 -0.59
CA LEU A 29 -12.11 1.04 0.71
C LEU A 29 -13.09 -0.03 1.25
N PRO A 30 -12.59 -1.19 1.72
CA PRO A 30 -13.44 -2.21 2.29
C PRO A 30 -13.96 -1.73 3.65
N SER A 31 -15.26 -1.42 3.69
CA SER A 31 -16.04 -0.93 4.82
C SER A 31 -15.71 0.50 5.27
N ARG A 32 -16.78 1.25 5.60
CA ARG A 32 -16.73 2.57 6.26
C ARG A 32 -16.17 2.53 7.70
N ASN A 33 -15.69 1.38 8.16
CA ASN A 33 -15.02 1.27 9.44
C ASN A 33 -13.52 1.52 9.21
N PRO A 34 -12.95 2.61 9.74
CA PRO A 34 -11.56 2.93 9.49
C PRO A 34 -10.66 1.83 10.03
N LEU A 35 -9.77 1.31 9.18
CA LEU A 35 -8.69 0.43 9.61
C LEU A 35 -7.88 1.15 10.70
N PRO A 36 -7.63 0.54 11.86
CA PRO A 36 -6.89 1.19 12.94
C PRO A 36 -5.47 1.49 12.46
N LEU A 37 -5.15 2.77 12.35
CA LEU A 37 -3.83 3.26 11.98
C LEU A 37 -2.95 3.36 13.23
N SER A 38 -1.62 3.27 13.06
CA SER A 38 -0.71 3.60 14.16
C SER A 38 -0.77 5.11 14.45
N ALA A 39 -0.50 5.52 15.69
CA ALA A 39 -0.55 6.93 16.09
C ALA A 39 0.29 7.86 15.17
N SER A 40 1.44 7.39 14.68
CA SER A 40 2.27 8.11 13.72
C SER A 40 1.65 8.27 12.33
N GLN A 41 0.83 7.31 11.90
CA GLN A 41 0.11 7.35 10.61
C GLN A 41 -1.08 8.30 10.71
N GLU A 42 -1.80 8.29 11.84
CA GLU A 42 -2.86 9.26 12.10
C GLU A 42 -2.35 10.70 12.16
N ALA A 43 -1.14 10.94 12.67
CA ALA A 43 -0.53 12.26 12.63
C ALA A 43 -0.36 12.78 11.18
N GLN A 44 0.10 11.91 10.26
CA GLN A 44 0.24 12.27 8.84
C GLN A 44 -1.11 12.51 8.15
N VAL A 45 -2.15 11.76 8.53
CA VAL A 45 -3.52 12.02 8.06
C VAL A 45 -4.01 13.37 8.58
N ARG A 46 -3.74 13.71 9.84
CA ARG A 46 -4.11 15.01 10.44
C ARG A 46 -3.40 16.17 9.75
N GLU A 47 -2.17 16.00 9.29
CA GLU A 47 -1.47 17.02 8.49
C GLU A 47 -2.23 17.32 7.19
N ILE A 48 -2.59 16.29 6.42
CA ILE A 48 -3.37 16.43 5.18
C ILE A 48 -4.75 17.05 5.47
N PHE A 49 -5.40 16.61 6.56
CA PHE A 49 -6.67 17.18 7.00
C PHE A 49 -6.56 18.67 7.32
N HIS A 50 -5.56 19.08 8.10
CA HIS A 50 -5.34 20.49 8.42
C HIS A 50 -4.98 21.31 7.19
N GLU A 51 -4.26 20.75 6.21
CA GLU A 51 -3.98 21.40 4.93
C GLU A 51 -5.26 21.68 4.14
N LYS A 52 -6.16 20.69 4.03
CA LYS A 52 -7.47 20.87 3.37
C LYS A 52 -8.35 21.90 4.05
N VAL A 53 -8.47 21.83 5.38
CA VAL A 53 -9.27 22.79 6.15
C VAL A 53 -8.69 24.20 5.98
N ARG A 54 -7.36 24.35 6.02
CA ARG A 54 -6.70 25.64 5.76
C ARG A 54 -6.90 26.12 4.32
N ALA A 55 -6.92 25.23 3.33
CA ALA A 55 -7.20 25.58 1.94
C ALA A 55 -8.61 26.15 1.75
N GLN A 56 -9.61 25.64 2.47
CA GLN A 56 -10.98 26.16 2.40
C GLN A 56 -11.16 27.48 3.18
N CYS A 57 -10.39 27.68 4.26
CA CYS A 57 -10.45 28.87 5.11
C CYS A 57 -9.38 29.93 4.79
N GLN A 58 -8.78 29.90 3.59
CA GLN A 58 -7.76 30.86 3.16
C GLN A 58 -8.11 32.34 3.34
N PRO A 59 -9.33 32.85 3.05
CA PRO A 59 -9.61 34.28 3.20
C PRO A 59 -9.49 34.74 4.66
N GLU A 60 -9.98 33.94 5.60
CA GLU A 60 -9.93 34.26 7.03
C GLU A 60 -8.51 34.16 7.60
N ILE A 61 -7.72 33.18 7.10
CA ILE A 61 -6.31 33.04 7.46
C ILE A 61 -5.51 34.26 6.97
N LYS A 62 -5.80 34.75 5.75
CA LYS A 62 -5.16 35.97 5.22
C LYS A 62 -5.49 37.20 6.04
N ALA A 63 -6.76 37.40 6.40
CA ALA A 63 -7.17 38.52 7.26
C ALA A 63 -6.48 38.48 8.64
N PHE A 64 -6.32 37.28 9.22
CA PHE A 64 -5.55 37.12 10.45
C PHE A 64 -4.06 37.40 10.23
N ALA A 65 -3.48 36.91 9.14
CA ALA A 65 -2.08 37.13 8.79
C ALA A 65 -1.78 38.62 8.62
N GLU A 66 -2.61 39.36 7.86
CA GLU A 66 -2.48 40.81 7.67
C GLU A 66 -2.50 41.58 9.00
N CYS A 67 -3.34 41.17 9.95
CA CYS A 67 -3.32 41.74 11.30
C CYS A 67 -2.05 41.36 12.09
N ALA A 68 -1.54 40.15 11.91
CA ALA A 68 -0.34 39.67 12.60
C ALA A 68 0.97 40.22 12.02
N LEU A 69 0.99 40.73 10.78
CA LEU A 69 2.18 41.32 10.18
C LEU A 69 2.69 42.49 11.05
N GLY A 70 3.91 42.35 11.57
CA GLY A 70 4.58 43.38 12.38
C GLY A 70 4.18 43.45 13.85
N ARG A 71 3.32 42.54 14.34
CA ARG A 71 2.97 42.42 15.77
C ARG A 71 3.44 41.05 16.24
N THR A 72 4.25 40.95 17.29
CA THR A 72 4.73 39.65 17.81
C THR A 72 4.12 39.31 19.15
N LEU A 73 4.15 40.25 20.10
CA LEU A 73 3.67 40.05 21.47
C LEU A 73 2.20 40.47 21.67
N SER A 74 1.72 41.44 20.87
CA SER A 74 0.37 42.01 21.01
C SER A 74 -0.70 41.34 20.14
N ILE A 75 -0.33 40.33 19.33
CA ILE A 75 -1.26 39.57 18.46
C ILE A 75 -2.51 39.06 19.20
N PRO A 76 -2.40 38.35 20.34
CA PRO A 76 -3.58 37.71 20.96
C PRO A 76 -4.61 38.72 21.48
N PHE A 77 -4.21 39.97 21.70
CA PHE A 77 -5.08 41.05 22.15
C PHE A 77 -5.63 41.84 20.95
N VAL A 78 -4.75 42.34 20.07
CA VAL A 78 -5.13 43.22 18.95
C VAL A 78 -5.85 42.44 17.84
N CYS A 79 -5.37 41.26 17.50
CA CYS A 79 -5.90 40.43 16.40
C CYS A 79 -6.94 39.40 16.87
N ARG A 80 -7.54 39.60 18.05
CA ARG A 80 -8.51 38.67 18.63
C ARG A 80 -9.77 38.50 17.78
N GLY A 81 -10.21 39.56 17.10
CA GLY A 81 -11.33 39.56 16.16
C GLY A 81 -11.11 38.59 14.99
N PRO A 82 -10.15 38.86 14.08
CA PRO A 82 -9.88 37.99 12.93
C PRO A 82 -9.47 36.58 13.36
N HIS A 83 -8.78 36.42 14.49
CA HIS A 83 -8.45 35.09 15.04
C HIS A 83 -9.70 34.26 15.38
N ARG A 84 -10.77 34.87 15.89
CA ARG A 84 -12.03 34.16 16.17
C ARG A 84 -12.76 33.77 14.88
N VAL A 85 -12.78 34.63 13.88
CA VAL A 85 -13.43 34.36 12.59
C VAL A 85 -12.71 33.21 11.87
N MET A 86 -11.38 33.25 11.81
CA MET A 86 -10.55 32.15 11.28
C MET A 86 -10.84 30.83 11.99
N ASN A 87 -10.84 30.82 13.33
CA ASN A 87 -11.12 29.61 14.10
C ASN A 87 -12.57 29.11 13.93
N ALA A 88 -13.54 30.02 13.75
CA ALA A 88 -14.92 29.64 13.46
C ALA A 88 -15.01 28.93 12.10
N CYS A 89 -14.33 29.43 11.07
CA CYS A 89 -14.25 28.76 9.77
C CYS A 89 -13.62 27.37 9.89
N MET A 90 -12.47 27.27 10.56
CA MET A 90 -11.77 25.99 10.73
C MET A 90 -12.63 24.95 11.45
N LYS A 91 -13.34 25.35 12.51
CA LYS A 91 -14.25 24.45 13.26
C LYS A 91 -15.45 24.00 12.44
N ARG A 92 -16.00 24.88 11.59
CA ARG A 92 -17.12 24.53 10.72
C ARG A 92 -16.73 23.47 9.68
N ASN A 93 -15.50 23.55 9.16
CA ASN A 93 -15.03 22.66 8.10
C ASN A 93 -14.31 21.42 8.65
N ALA A 94 -14.02 21.38 9.95
CA ALA A 94 -13.46 20.22 10.65
C ALA A 94 -14.51 19.12 10.85
N THR A 95 -14.98 18.53 9.74
CA THR A 95 -15.97 17.46 9.72
C THR A 95 -15.32 16.09 9.57
N THR A 96 -16.00 15.05 10.06
CA THR A 96 -15.56 13.65 9.89
C THR A 96 -15.44 13.24 8.43
N ALA A 97 -16.31 13.77 7.56
CA ALA A 97 -16.23 13.55 6.13
C ALA A 97 -14.89 14.04 5.55
N VAL A 98 -14.42 15.23 5.92
CA VAL A 98 -13.12 15.75 5.46
C VAL A 98 -11.96 14.92 6.04
N GLU A 99 -12.10 14.38 7.25
CA GLU A 99 -11.11 13.46 7.83
C GLU A 99 -11.04 12.15 7.05
N ASP A 100 -12.17 11.54 6.71
CA ASP A 100 -12.24 10.32 5.90
C ASP A 100 -11.64 10.52 4.50
N GLU A 101 -11.93 11.65 3.86
CA GLU A 101 -11.30 12.03 2.58
C GLU A 101 -9.79 12.21 2.70
N SER A 102 -9.32 12.75 3.83
CA SER A 102 -7.88 12.92 4.09
C SER A 102 -7.20 11.56 4.30
N ARG A 103 -7.90 10.60 4.94
CA ARG A 103 -7.44 9.22 5.07
C ARG A 103 -7.30 8.55 3.70
N GLU A 104 -8.33 8.68 2.85
CA GLU A 104 -8.32 8.11 1.51
C GLU A 104 -7.16 8.64 0.66
N GLU A 105 -6.90 9.94 0.70
CA GLU A 105 -5.76 10.55 0.02
C GLU A 105 -4.41 10.06 0.56
N TRP A 106 -4.29 9.91 1.88
CA TRP A 106 -3.09 9.36 2.49
C TRP A 106 -2.83 7.93 2.02
N PHE A 107 -3.87 7.09 1.97
CA PHE A 107 -3.77 5.73 1.44
C PHE A 107 -3.42 5.73 -0.05
N ALA A 108 -4.02 6.60 -0.86
CA ALA A 108 -3.73 6.74 -2.28
C ALA A 108 -2.26 7.12 -2.52
N LYS A 109 -1.75 8.12 -1.80
CA LYS A 109 -0.35 8.56 -1.87
C LYS A 109 0.62 7.44 -1.45
N ARG A 110 0.24 6.62 -0.47
CA ARG A 110 1.03 5.45 -0.07
C ARG A 110 1.08 4.40 -1.17
N GLN A 111 -0.05 4.10 -1.80
CA GLN A 111 -0.11 3.16 -2.92
C GLN A 111 0.65 3.67 -4.14
N GLU A 112 0.57 4.97 -4.43
CA GLU A 112 1.34 5.62 -5.48
C GLU A 112 2.85 5.47 -5.23
N ARG A 113 3.31 5.73 -4.01
CA ARG A 113 4.72 5.51 -3.62
C ARG A 113 5.15 4.05 -3.79
N ALA A 114 4.27 3.09 -3.51
CA ALA A 114 4.56 1.67 -3.71
C ALA A 114 4.65 1.33 -5.21
N LYS A 115 3.70 1.79 -6.03
CA LYS A 115 3.73 1.62 -7.49
C LYS A 115 4.99 2.23 -8.11
N ALA A 116 5.34 3.45 -7.72
CA ALA A 116 6.54 4.14 -8.19
C ALA A 116 7.85 3.40 -7.82
N LYS A 117 7.90 2.71 -6.66
CA LYS A 117 9.04 1.84 -6.32
C LYS A 117 9.12 0.63 -7.23
N LEU A 118 7.99 -0.05 -7.46
CA LEU A 118 7.93 -1.21 -8.35
C LEU A 118 8.32 -0.84 -9.78
N GLU A 119 7.88 0.30 -10.29
CA GLU A 119 8.27 0.80 -11.61
C GLU A 119 9.77 1.12 -11.70
N LYS A 120 10.33 1.75 -10.66
CA LYS A 120 11.78 2.01 -10.57
C LYS A 120 12.58 0.71 -10.52
N GLU A 121 12.10 -0.32 -9.82
CA GLU A 121 12.73 -1.64 -9.75
C GLU A 121 12.68 -2.35 -11.11
N LYS A 122 11.54 -2.32 -11.81
CA LYS A 122 11.41 -2.83 -13.18
C LYS A 122 12.40 -2.15 -14.13
N ARG A 123 12.45 -0.81 -14.11
CA ARG A 123 13.40 -0.04 -14.94
C ARG A 123 14.86 -0.38 -14.62
N LYS A 124 15.20 -0.56 -13.35
CA LYS A 124 16.55 -1.00 -12.94
C LYS A 124 16.86 -2.41 -13.41
N ALA A 125 15.89 -3.34 -13.34
CA ALA A 125 16.07 -4.70 -13.84
C ALA A 125 16.25 -4.72 -15.36
N GLU A 126 15.50 -3.91 -16.11
CA GLU A 126 15.68 -3.72 -17.56
C GLU A 126 17.06 -3.13 -17.87
N GLN A 127 17.50 -2.11 -17.12
CA GLN A 127 18.84 -1.53 -17.25
C GLN A 127 19.94 -2.55 -16.93
N GLN A 128 19.77 -3.38 -15.91
CA GLN A 128 20.71 -4.45 -15.56
C GLN A 128 20.77 -5.53 -16.66
N LYS A 129 19.63 -5.91 -17.24
CA LYS A 129 19.58 -6.83 -18.38
C LYS A 129 20.28 -6.25 -19.60
N PHE A 130 19.95 -5.02 -19.96
CA PHE A 130 20.59 -4.31 -21.06
C PHE A 130 22.10 -4.19 -20.84
N LEU A 131 22.54 -3.85 -19.63
CA LEU A 131 23.97 -3.77 -19.30
C LEU A 131 24.63 -5.16 -19.38
N ARG A 132 23.98 -6.22 -18.88
CA ARG A 132 24.48 -7.59 -18.94
C ARG A 132 24.64 -8.08 -20.38
N GLU A 133 23.66 -7.77 -21.24
CA GLU A 133 23.68 -8.07 -22.68
C GLU A 133 24.77 -7.26 -23.39
N TRP A 134 24.86 -5.94 -23.13
CA TRP A 134 25.84 -5.05 -23.75
C TRP A 134 27.28 -5.42 -23.45
N TRP A 135 27.57 -5.86 -22.22
CA TRP A 135 28.90 -6.32 -21.83
C TRP A 135 29.17 -7.79 -22.20
N GLY A 136 28.23 -8.48 -22.86
CA GLY A 136 28.40 -9.88 -23.26
C GLY A 136 28.49 -10.87 -22.09
N LEU A 137 28.11 -10.46 -20.88
CA LEU A 137 28.25 -11.30 -19.67
C LEU A 137 27.41 -12.56 -19.75
N GLU A 138 26.30 -12.56 -20.49
CA GLU A 138 25.47 -13.76 -20.62
C GLU A 138 26.18 -14.90 -21.35
N GLU A 139 26.93 -14.59 -22.42
CA GLU A 139 27.73 -15.58 -23.14
C GLU A 139 28.90 -16.04 -22.27
N SER A 140 29.61 -15.13 -21.59
CA SER A 140 30.70 -15.51 -20.69
C SER A 140 30.23 -16.34 -19.50
N GLU A 141 29.07 -16.01 -18.90
CA GLU A 141 28.46 -16.80 -17.80
C GLU A 141 27.98 -18.17 -18.31
N ARG A 142 27.51 -18.26 -19.56
CA ARG A 142 27.14 -19.52 -20.20
C ARG A 142 28.37 -20.40 -20.42
N GLU A 143 29.46 -19.83 -20.92
CA GLU A 143 30.74 -20.51 -21.08
C GLU A 143 31.35 -20.93 -19.72
N GLU A 144 31.32 -20.06 -18.72
CA GLU A 144 31.82 -20.35 -17.37
C GLU A 144 31.02 -21.47 -16.70
N ARG A 145 29.68 -21.47 -16.87
CA ARG A 145 28.82 -22.55 -16.37
C ARG A 145 29.16 -23.89 -17.03
N LEU A 146 29.32 -23.91 -18.35
CA LEU A 146 29.74 -25.11 -19.07
C LEU A 146 31.11 -25.61 -18.60
N ARG A 147 32.06 -24.70 -18.35
CA ARG A 147 33.37 -25.03 -17.80
C ARG A 147 33.27 -25.64 -16.40
N ARG A 148 32.48 -25.05 -15.50
CA ARG A 148 32.24 -25.62 -14.15
C ARG A 148 31.55 -26.97 -14.19
N GLU A 149 30.59 -27.18 -15.09
CA GLU A 149 29.95 -28.49 -15.28
C GLU A 149 30.93 -29.53 -15.82
N ALA A 150 31.84 -29.15 -16.73
CA ALA A 150 32.89 -30.02 -17.22
C ALA A 150 33.90 -30.36 -16.11
N GLU A 151 34.36 -29.35 -15.36
CA GLU A 151 35.23 -29.56 -14.19
C GLU A 151 34.56 -30.45 -13.14
N ALA A 152 33.26 -30.28 -12.88
CA ALA A 152 32.46 -31.12 -11.99
C ALA A 152 32.32 -32.56 -12.51
N LYS A 153 32.15 -32.76 -13.82
CA LYS A 153 32.15 -34.10 -14.44
C LYS A 153 33.53 -34.78 -14.33
N MET A 154 34.61 -34.01 -14.48
CA MET A 154 35.98 -34.50 -14.35
C MET A 154 36.35 -34.81 -12.88
N THR A 155 35.88 -34.02 -11.92
CA THR A 155 36.05 -34.31 -10.48
C THR A 155 35.13 -35.42 -9.98
N ARG A 156 33.99 -35.65 -10.65
CA ARG A 156 33.12 -36.80 -10.42
C ARG A 156 33.77 -38.06 -11.02
N GLY A 157 34.85 -38.53 -10.39
CA GLY A 157 35.64 -39.66 -10.86
C GLY A 157 34.80 -40.91 -11.18
N GLU A 158 35.21 -41.62 -12.24
CA GLU A 158 34.59 -42.86 -12.68
C GLU A 158 34.69 -43.92 -11.57
N ARG A 159 33.59 -44.15 -10.86
CA ARG A 159 33.45 -45.27 -9.94
C ARG A 159 33.21 -46.54 -10.77
N ILE A 160 34.16 -47.48 -10.75
CA ILE A 160 34.02 -48.80 -11.37
C ILE A 160 32.77 -49.48 -10.80
N GLY A 161 31.71 -49.62 -11.62
CA GLY A 161 30.40 -50.18 -11.25
C GLY A 161 29.16 -49.35 -11.65
N GLY A 162 29.33 -48.10 -12.08
CA GLY A 162 28.21 -47.23 -12.51
C GLY A 162 27.38 -46.64 -11.36
N PHE A 163 26.67 -45.53 -11.61
CA PHE A 163 25.76 -44.92 -10.63
C PHE A 163 24.43 -45.68 -10.59
N ALA A 164 23.89 -45.92 -9.40
CA ALA A 164 22.54 -46.47 -9.26
C ALA A 164 21.51 -45.55 -9.94
N SER A 165 20.65 -46.12 -10.78
CA SER A 165 19.58 -45.39 -11.47
C SER A 165 18.70 -44.66 -10.44
N ARG A 166 18.28 -43.43 -10.79
CA ARG A 166 17.45 -42.56 -9.94
C ARG A 166 16.11 -43.20 -9.53
N ASP A 167 15.66 -44.23 -10.25
CA ASP A 167 14.40 -44.95 -10.01
C ASP A 167 14.47 -46.12 -9.03
N ARG A 168 15.63 -46.43 -8.44
CA ARG A 168 15.70 -47.48 -7.42
C ARG A 168 15.38 -46.88 -6.04
N ARG A 169 14.15 -47.08 -5.54
CA ARG A 169 13.77 -46.74 -4.16
C ARG A 169 14.82 -47.33 -3.20
N ARG A 170 15.46 -46.46 -2.41
CA ARG A 170 16.46 -46.86 -1.42
C ARG A 170 15.74 -47.69 -0.35
N PHE A 171 16.21 -48.92 -0.10
CA PHE A 171 15.57 -49.86 0.85
C PHE A 171 15.34 -49.24 2.25
N GLU A 172 16.16 -48.27 2.66
CA GLU A 172 16.02 -47.54 3.92
C GLU A 172 14.78 -46.63 3.98
N GLU A 173 14.39 -46.00 2.87
CA GLU A 173 13.16 -45.16 2.81
C GLU A 173 11.89 -46.02 2.78
N ALA A 174 11.94 -47.18 2.10
CA ALA A 174 10.83 -48.13 2.07
C ALA A 174 10.58 -48.82 3.42
N ALA A 175 11.63 -49.03 4.23
CA ALA A 175 11.51 -49.54 5.59
C ALA A 175 11.00 -48.49 6.59
N ALA A 176 11.36 -47.22 6.39
CA ALA A 176 10.87 -46.10 7.20
C ALA A 176 9.38 -45.79 6.98
N GLU A 177 8.85 -46.02 5.77
CA GLU A 177 7.41 -45.91 5.49
C GLU A 177 6.61 -47.04 6.18
N GLN A 178 7.09 -48.28 6.13
CA GLN A 178 6.40 -49.44 6.73
C GLN A 178 6.42 -49.47 8.27
N GLY A 179 7.43 -48.85 8.90
CA GLY A 179 7.49 -48.69 10.36
C GLY A 179 6.56 -47.61 10.92
N LYS A 180 5.99 -46.75 10.06
CA LYS A 180 5.10 -45.65 10.44
C LYS A 180 3.61 -46.00 10.35
N GLU A 181 3.30 -47.15 9.75
CA GLU A 181 1.93 -47.67 9.54
C GLU A 181 1.57 -48.80 10.53
N ARG A 182 2.34 -48.96 11.61
CA ARG A 182 2.06 -49.86 12.73
C ARG A 182 1.82 -49.11 14.03
#